data_AF-A5L5P1-F1
#
_entry.id   AF-A5L5P1-F1
#
_cell.length_a   1.000
_cell.length_b   1.000
_cell.length_c   1.000
_cell.angle_alpha   90.00
_cell.angle_beta   90.00
_cell.angle_gamma   90.00
#
_symmetry.space_group_name_H-M   'P 1'
#
loop_
_entity.id
_entity.type
_entity.pdbx_description
1 polymer ?
#
loop_
_entity_poly.entity_id
_entity_poly.type
_entity_poly.pdbx_seq_one_letter_code
_entity_poly.pdbx_strand_id
1 'polypeptide(L)'
;MALVFVMLGGFVGDQLSYFIGLKWGRTAQKKLIKFRPKTKRVIARCRYLIAKKGTYIIVAARLLGPIAWVVPVIAGSHRVKWHSFTLLSSVGLLLGGGQFIAWGMLLAHGVEKFPLLGAAKVFLSEHQSLLIGLVAVTIFVVVGNKLKWRKLTLKTSVFLVAWLCYANYAHFFWKADDFLNQQTSAQMNSVDLQQVTYKAFPGLSPIYDAQAINVVYVGESPRELMNQLGWIENQTFSRNDIEWSSYLTLLKDKTPPVSDLYWRNQPQDMAFQLPGNLMKRSHIRWWNAGLDRNSNQTKWLGAISYDDGLKVTPYSGIVTVLHKIDPNVDEERDRLAQQIKSTYPNMELVNLPLANAQVMNDQHDYYTDGRILVIGSTTYSDDSQTLDVAVNDI
;
A
#
# COMPACT_ATOMS: atom_id res chain seq x y z
N MET A 1 5.54 -35.67 -6.35
CA MET A 1 4.74 -36.60 -7.16
C MET A 1 3.79 -35.89 -8.13
N ALA A 2 2.91 -34.98 -7.67
CA ALA A 2 1.96 -34.28 -8.55
C ALA A 2 2.62 -33.53 -9.73
N LEU A 3 3.74 -32.84 -9.49
CA LEU A 3 4.51 -32.15 -10.54
C LEU A 3 4.87 -33.08 -11.71
N VAL A 4 5.39 -34.26 -11.39
CA VAL A 4 5.84 -35.24 -12.38
C VAL A 4 4.66 -35.72 -13.23
N PHE A 5 3.50 -35.97 -12.62
CA PHE A 5 2.28 -36.36 -13.35
C PHE A 5 1.75 -35.25 -14.26
N VAL A 6 1.80 -33.98 -13.84
CA VAL A 6 1.40 -32.84 -14.68
C VAL A 6 2.31 -32.72 -15.90
N MET A 7 3.63 -32.82 -15.70
CA MET A 7 4.60 -32.73 -16.80
C MET A 7 4.51 -33.92 -17.75
N LEU A 8 4.31 -35.13 -17.23
CA LEU A 8 4.07 -36.32 -18.05
C LEU A 8 2.76 -36.22 -18.84
N GLY A 9 1.68 -35.75 -18.20
CA GLY A 9 0.40 -35.52 -18.86
C GLY A 9 0.50 -34.49 -19.99
N GLY A 10 1.21 -33.38 -19.76
CA GLY A 10 1.51 -32.38 -20.79
C GLY A 10 2.31 -32.96 -21.96
N PHE A 11 3.34 -33.76 -21.66
CA PHE A 11 4.16 -34.42 -22.68
C PHE A 11 3.35 -35.40 -23.53
N VAL A 12 2.54 -36.26 -22.90
CA VAL A 12 1.69 -37.23 -23.60
C VAL A 12 0.64 -36.51 -24.45
N GLY A 13 -0.01 -35.48 -23.90
CA GLY A 13 -0.99 -34.66 -24.62
C GLY A 13 -0.39 -33.98 -25.86
N ASP A 14 0.85 -33.53 -25.77
CA ASP A 14 1.58 -32.95 -26.90
C ASP A 14 1.85 -33.95 -28.02
N GLN A 15 2.29 -35.16 -27.67
CA GLN A 15 2.55 -36.19 -28.67
C GLN A 15 1.25 -36.61 -29.36
N LEU A 16 0.17 -36.84 -28.60
CA LEU A 16 -1.14 -37.19 -29.15
C LEU A 16 -1.66 -36.09 -30.09
N SER A 17 -1.58 -34.83 -29.65
CA SER A 17 -2.01 -33.67 -30.44
C SER A 17 -1.21 -33.53 -31.74
N TYR A 18 0.10 -33.79 -31.69
CA TYR A 18 0.95 -33.84 -32.88
C TYR A 18 0.50 -34.93 -33.87
N PHE A 19 0.25 -36.15 -33.40
CA PHE A 19 -0.19 -37.24 -34.27
C PHE A 19 -1.59 -37.00 -34.84
N ILE A 20 -2.49 -36.38 -34.07
CA ILE A 20 -3.80 -35.94 -34.57
C ILE A 20 -3.62 -34.93 -35.71
N GLY A 21 -2.74 -33.93 -35.51
CA GLY A 21 -2.38 -32.96 -36.53
C GLY A 21 -1.77 -33.61 -37.79
N LEU A 22 -0.90 -34.60 -37.61
CA LEU A 22 -0.24 -35.32 -38.69
C LEU A 22 -1.23 -36.10 -39.57
N LYS A 23 -2.20 -36.77 -38.93
CA LYS A 23 -3.17 -37.64 -39.61
C LYS A 23 -4.35 -36.87 -40.21
N TRP A 24 -4.92 -35.91 -39.48
CA TRP A 24 -6.16 -35.23 -39.88
C TRP A 24 -6.00 -33.74 -40.21
N GLY A 25 -4.84 -33.14 -39.93
CA GLY A 25 -4.64 -31.69 -40.07
C GLY A 25 -4.87 -31.16 -41.48
N ARG A 26 -4.44 -31.88 -42.53
CA ARG A 26 -4.64 -31.45 -43.93
C ARG A 26 -6.12 -31.47 -44.33
N THR A 27 -6.87 -32.46 -43.87
CA THR A 27 -8.31 -32.59 -44.14
C THR A 27 -9.10 -31.51 -43.40
N ALA A 28 -8.76 -31.28 -42.12
CA ALA A 28 -9.34 -30.22 -41.31
C ALA A 28 -9.08 -28.82 -41.90
N GLN A 29 -7.84 -28.53 -42.33
CA GLN A 29 -7.50 -27.26 -42.99
C GLN A 29 -8.30 -27.03 -44.27
N LYS A 30 -8.47 -28.05 -45.13
CA LYS A 30 -9.27 -27.94 -46.35
C LYS A 30 -10.75 -27.63 -46.04
N LYS A 31 -11.34 -28.33 -45.06
CA LYS A 31 -12.72 -28.10 -44.62
C LYS A 31 -12.89 -26.70 -44.02
N LEU A 32 -11.92 -26.24 -43.22
CA LEU A 32 -11.93 -24.91 -42.61
C LEU A 32 -11.81 -23.79 -43.65
N ILE A 33 -10.94 -23.94 -44.66
CA ILE A 33 -10.81 -22.95 -45.74
C ILE A 33 -12.10 -22.88 -46.57
N LYS A 34 -12.76 -24.02 -46.82
CA LYS A 34 -14.06 -24.05 -47.51
C LYS A 34 -15.16 -23.36 -46.70
N PHE A 35 -15.17 -23.54 -45.37
CA PHE A 35 -16.17 -22.95 -44.48
C PHE A 35 -15.90 -21.46 -44.16
N ARG A 36 -14.64 -21.06 -44.05
CA ARG A 36 -14.22 -19.67 -43.78
C ARG A 36 -13.03 -19.28 -44.67
N PRO A 37 -13.28 -18.77 -45.89
CA PRO A 37 -12.22 -18.45 -46.87
C PRO A 37 -11.16 -17.47 -46.37
N LYS A 38 -11.51 -16.54 -45.47
CA LYS A 38 -10.58 -15.57 -44.85
C LYS A 38 -9.42 -16.24 -44.09
N THR A 39 -9.59 -17.48 -43.63
CA THR A 39 -8.54 -18.25 -42.91
C THR A 39 -7.38 -18.66 -43.81
N LYS A 40 -7.57 -18.71 -45.14
CA LYS A 40 -6.55 -19.10 -46.13
C LYS A 40 -5.25 -18.28 -45.97
N ARG A 41 -5.38 -16.96 -45.78
CA ARG A 41 -4.23 -16.05 -45.64
C ARG A 41 -3.48 -16.27 -44.31
N VAL A 42 -4.21 -16.56 -43.24
CA VAL A 42 -3.63 -16.82 -41.91
C VAL A 42 -2.86 -18.14 -41.92
N ILE A 43 -3.44 -19.21 -42.48
CA ILE A 43 -2.80 -20.52 -42.60
C ILE A 43 -1.54 -20.43 -43.48
N ALA A 44 -1.59 -19.67 -44.57
CA ALA A 44 -0.42 -19.41 -45.41
C ALA A 44 0.70 -18.67 -44.67
N ARG A 45 0.35 -17.64 -43.87
CA ARG A 45 1.32 -16.93 -43.00
C ARG A 45 1.93 -17.85 -41.95
N CYS A 46 1.14 -18.70 -41.29
CA CYS A 46 1.66 -19.68 -40.34
C CYS A 46 2.64 -20.64 -41.00
N ARG A 47 2.30 -21.17 -42.19
CA ARG A 47 3.20 -22.03 -42.97
C ARG A 47 4.51 -21.33 -43.32
N TYR A 48 4.44 -20.08 -43.77
CA TYR A 48 5.61 -19.28 -44.08
C TYR A 48 6.47 -19.02 -42.84
N LEU A 49 5.86 -18.70 -41.69
CA LEU A 49 6.59 -18.46 -40.44
C LEU A 49 7.31 -19.72 -39.93
N ILE A 50 6.66 -20.88 -39.98
CA ILE A 50 7.27 -22.17 -39.61
C ILE A 50 8.42 -22.50 -40.56
N ALA A 51 8.27 -22.24 -41.87
CA ALA A 51 9.33 -22.46 -42.85
C ALA A 51 10.52 -21.51 -42.66
N LYS A 52 10.27 -20.23 -42.32
CA LYS A 52 11.30 -19.19 -42.21
C LYS A 52 12.04 -19.20 -40.87
N LYS A 53 11.32 -19.29 -39.76
CA LYS A 53 11.89 -19.25 -38.39
C LYS A 53 12.20 -20.64 -37.84
N GLY A 54 11.89 -21.68 -38.62
CA GLY A 54 12.10 -23.07 -38.23
C GLY A 54 11.26 -23.50 -37.03
N THR A 55 11.72 -24.55 -36.39
CA THR A 55 11.00 -25.27 -35.34
C THR A 55 11.03 -24.55 -33.98
N TYR A 56 11.88 -23.52 -33.80
CA TYR A 56 12.02 -22.76 -32.55
C TYR A 56 10.77 -21.99 -32.12
N ILE A 57 9.88 -21.65 -33.07
CA ILE A 57 8.55 -21.08 -32.77
C ILE A 57 7.77 -21.96 -31.79
N ILE A 58 7.99 -23.28 -31.81
CA ILE A 58 7.29 -24.24 -30.94
C ILE A 58 7.65 -23.98 -29.47
N VAL A 59 8.90 -23.61 -29.15
CA VAL A 59 9.32 -23.30 -27.78
C VAL A 59 8.70 -21.98 -27.33
N ALA A 60 8.79 -20.93 -28.15
CA ALA A 60 8.24 -19.61 -27.81
C ALA A 60 6.72 -19.64 -27.62
N ALA A 61 6.01 -20.40 -28.46
CA ALA A 61 4.56 -20.51 -28.37
C ALA A 61 4.08 -21.27 -27.12
N ARG A 62 4.96 -22.04 -26.46
CA ARG A 62 4.67 -22.74 -25.19
C ARG A 62 4.65 -21.82 -23.98
N LEU A 63 5.36 -20.69 -24.06
CA LEU A 63 5.35 -19.66 -23.02
C LEU A 63 4.06 -18.82 -23.05
N LEU A 64 3.31 -18.90 -24.16
CA LEU A 64 2.07 -18.15 -24.38
C LEU A 64 0.88 -19.07 -24.12
N GLY A 65 0.32 -19.02 -22.90
CA GLY A 65 -0.67 -19.97 -22.37
C GLY A 65 -1.74 -20.45 -23.38
N PRO A 66 -2.61 -19.56 -23.90
CA PRO A 66 -3.64 -19.92 -24.88
C PRO A 66 -3.13 -20.18 -26.31
N ILE A 67 -1.83 -20.31 -26.54
CA ILE A 67 -1.29 -20.68 -27.85
C ILE A 67 -0.64 -22.06 -27.76
N ALA A 68 -0.06 -22.39 -26.60
CA ALA A 68 0.60 -23.66 -26.30
C ALA A 68 -0.23 -24.91 -26.67
N TRP A 69 -1.53 -24.91 -26.38
CA TRP A 69 -2.47 -26.02 -26.67
C TRP A 69 -2.68 -26.34 -28.17
N VAL A 70 -2.56 -25.37 -29.07
CA VAL A 70 -2.89 -25.56 -30.51
C VAL A 70 -1.64 -25.84 -31.35
N VAL A 71 -0.48 -25.39 -30.87
CA VAL A 71 0.83 -25.57 -31.51
C VAL A 71 1.15 -27.02 -31.90
N PRO A 72 0.96 -28.05 -31.04
CA PRO A 72 1.31 -29.42 -31.42
C PRO A 72 0.47 -29.94 -32.61
N VAL A 73 -0.82 -29.62 -32.66
CA VAL A 73 -1.68 -29.94 -33.81
C VAL A 73 -1.23 -29.23 -35.08
N ILE A 74 -0.86 -27.95 -34.98
CA ILE A 74 -0.34 -27.17 -36.10
C ILE A 74 0.98 -27.77 -36.61
N ALA A 75 1.92 -28.09 -35.71
CA ALA A 75 3.19 -28.70 -36.04
C ALA A 75 3.02 -30.04 -36.78
N GLY A 76 2.11 -30.89 -36.31
CA GLY A 76 1.73 -32.14 -36.98
C GLY A 76 1.14 -31.90 -38.37
N SER A 77 0.21 -30.93 -38.51
CA SER A 77 -0.44 -30.60 -39.79
C SER A 77 0.54 -30.11 -40.86
N HIS A 78 1.64 -29.50 -40.45
CA HIS A 78 2.72 -29.02 -41.31
C HIS A 78 3.86 -30.03 -41.47
N ARG A 79 3.73 -31.23 -40.92
CA ARG A 79 4.71 -32.33 -41.03
C ARG A 79 6.12 -31.96 -40.54
N VAL A 80 6.19 -31.22 -39.43
CA VAL A 80 7.46 -31.02 -38.72
C VAL A 80 8.02 -32.38 -38.32
N LYS A 81 9.34 -32.59 -38.44
CA LYS A 81 9.99 -33.86 -38.05
C LYS A 81 9.69 -34.19 -36.58
N TRP A 82 9.24 -35.41 -36.31
CA TRP A 82 8.78 -35.81 -34.98
C TRP A 82 9.84 -35.61 -33.89
N HIS A 83 11.09 -36.06 -34.11
CA HIS A 83 12.17 -35.88 -33.12
C HIS A 83 12.45 -34.39 -32.80
N SER A 84 12.45 -33.52 -33.81
CA SER A 84 12.66 -32.09 -33.61
C SER A 84 11.49 -31.46 -32.84
N PHE A 85 10.27 -31.91 -33.12
CA PHE A 85 9.08 -31.49 -32.38
C PHE A 85 9.15 -31.96 -30.91
N THR A 86 9.43 -33.24 -30.66
CA THR A 86 9.45 -33.81 -29.31
C THR A 86 10.51 -33.13 -28.43
N LEU A 87 11.71 -32.87 -28.95
CA LEU A 87 12.75 -32.17 -28.20
C LEU A 87 12.32 -30.74 -27.83
N LEU A 88 11.87 -29.97 -28.81
CA LEU A 88 11.50 -28.57 -28.60
C LEU A 88 10.20 -28.40 -27.80
N SER A 89 9.24 -29.31 -27.96
CA SER A 89 8.02 -29.33 -27.16
C SER A 89 8.33 -29.68 -25.71
N SER A 90 9.28 -30.58 -25.45
CA SER A 90 9.70 -30.92 -24.08
C SER A 90 10.39 -29.75 -23.40
N VAL A 91 11.31 -29.07 -24.09
CA VAL A 91 11.94 -27.83 -23.58
C VAL A 91 10.90 -26.74 -23.32
N GLY A 92 9.97 -26.54 -24.27
CA GLY A 92 8.91 -25.55 -24.11
C GLY A 92 7.92 -25.90 -22.99
N LEU A 93 7.64 -27.19 -22.76
CA LEU A 93 6.81 -27.66 -21.66
C LEU A 93 7.50 -27.48 -20.31
N LEU A 94 8.80 -27.78 -20.22
CA LEU A 94 9.60 -27.53 -19.02
C LEU A 94 9.60 -26.04 -18.65
N LEU A 95 9.86 -25.16 -19.61
CA LEU A 95 9.88 -23.71 -19.35
C LEU A 95 8.48 -23.15 -19.10
N GLY A 96 7.54 -23.41 -20.01
CA GLY A 96 6.18 -22.86 -19.96
C GLY A 96 5.31 -23.49 -18.88
N GLY A 97 5.36 -24.81 -18.71
CA GLY A 97 4.68 -25.49 -17.60
C GLY A 97 5.36 -25.20 -16.27
N GLY A 98 6.70 -25.23 -16.24
CA GLY A 98 7.48 -24.94 -15.05
C GLY A 98 7.24 -23.55 -14.48
N GLN A 99 7.17 -22.50 -15.31
CA GLN A 99 6.88 -21.15 -14.81
C GLN A 99 5.50 -21.06 -14.13
N PHE A 100 4.45 -21.68 -14.68
CA PHE A 100 3.11 -21.62 -14.08
C PHE A 100 3.05 -22.39 -12.76
N ILE A 101 3.75 -23.52 -12.68
CA ILE A 101 3.83 -24.30 -11.44
C ILE A 101 4.67 -23.54 -10.41
N ALA A 102 5.77 -22.91 -10.81
CA ALA A 102 6.57 -22.05 -9.94
C ALA A 102 5.72 -20.90 -9.36
N TRP A 103 4.99 -20.17 -10.22
CA TRP A 103 4.05 -19.14 -9.76
C TRP A 103 2.96 -19.69 -8.84
N GLY A 104 2.40 -20.87 -9.13
CA GLY A 104 1.42 -21.53 -8.28
C GLY A 104 1.98 -21.90 -6.89
N MET A 105 3.21 -22.44 -6.85
CA MET A 105 3.89 -22.76 -5.59
C MET A 105 4.24 -21.49 -4.80
N LEU A 106 4.69 -20.43 -5.48
CA LEU A 106 4.96 -19.12 -4.86
C LEU A 106 3.69 -18.54 -4.22
N LEU A 107 2.57 -18.56 -4.94
CA LEU A 107 1.28 -18.10 -4.40
C LEU A 107 0.80 -18.97 -3.24
N ALA A 108 0.97 -20.30 -3.32
CA ALA A 108 0.58 -21.23 -2.27
C ALA A 108 1.41 -21.07 -0.98
N HIS A 109 2.67 -20.64 -1.09
CA HIS A 109 3.53 -20.35 0.07
C HIS A 109 3.15 -19.07 0.82
N GLY A 110 2.17 -18.33 0.31
CA GLY A 110 1.70 -17.07 0.89
C GLY A 110 2.45 -15.88 0.29
N VAL A 111 1.68 -14.95 -0.26
CA VAL A 111 2.17 -13.65 -0.76
C VAL A 111 2.82 -12.83 0.36
N GLU A 112 2.45 -13.12 1.62
CA GLU A 112 2.90 -12.44 2.84
C GLU A 112 4.38 -12.68 3.16
N LYS A 113 4.99 -13.75 2.63
CA LYS A 113 6.45 -13.99 2.80
C LYS A 113 7.32 -13.19 1.84
N PHE A 114 6.71 -12.47 0.90
CA PHE A 114 7.41 -11.60 -0.05
C PHE A 114 7.06 -10.14 0.26
N PRO A 115 7.94 -9.40 0.95
CA PRO A 115 7.67 -8.01 1.37
C PRO A 115 7.20 -7.12 0.21
N LEU A 116 7.78 -7.28 -0.97
CA LEU A 116 7.41 -6.53 -2.18
C LEU A 116 5.97 -6.81 -2.63
N LEU A 117 5.50 -8.05 -2.56
CA LEU A 117 4.13 -8.39 -2.96
C LEU A 117 3.12 -7.99 -1.89
N GLY A 118 3.50 -8.08 -0.60
CA GLY A 118 2.74 -7.53 0.51
C GLY A 118 2.52 -6.02 0.35
N ALA A 119 3.61 -5.27 0.16
CA ALA A 119 3.57 -3.83 -0.11
C ALA A 119 2.72 -3.50 -1.35
N ALA A 120 2.87 -4.26 -2.44
CA ALA A 120 2.06 -4.06 -3.64
C ALA A 120 0.56 -4.30 -3.40
N LYS A 121 0.20 -5.30 -2.58
CA LYS A 121 -1.20 -5.58 -2.21
C LYS A 121 -1.78 -4.44 -1.37
N VAL A 122 -1.04 -3.97 -0.36
CA VAL A 122 -1.45 -2.83 0.48
C VAL A 122 -1.63 -1.58 -0.38
N PHE A 123 -0.64 -1.28 -1.23
CA PHE A 123 -0.71 -0.18 -2.19
C PHE A 123 -1.97 -0.25 -3.07
N LEU A 124 -2.25 -1.43 -3.65
CA LEU A 124 -3.43 -1.63 -4.49
C LEU A 124 -4.73 -1.44 -3.72
N SER A 125 -4.78 -1.89 -2.47
CA SER A 125 -5.98 -1.77 -1.62
C SER A 125 -6.27 -0.33 -1.21
N GLU A 126 -5.25 0.47 -0.93
CA GLU A 126 -5.43 1.90 -0.62
C GLU A 126 -5.86 2.68 -1.87
N HIS A 127 -5.17 2.47 -2.99
CA HIS A 127 -5.33 3.28 -4.21
C HIS A 127 -6.52 2.85 -5.10
N GLN A 128 -7.42 1.99 -4.60
CA GLN A 128 -8.55 1.46 -5.39
C GLN A 128 -9.41 2.57 -6.00
N SER A 129 -9.71 3.64 -5.25
CA SER A 129 -10.56 4.74 -5.73
C SER A 129 -9.92 5.49 -6.90
N LEU A 130 -8.61 5.75 -6.83
CA LEU A 130 -7.85 6.40 -7.91
C LEU A 130 -7.70 5.47 -9.12
N LEU A 131 -7.44 4.17 -8.91
CA LEU A 131 -7.33 3.19 -9.99
C LEU A 131 -8.65 3.04 -10.74
N ILE A 132 -9.78 2.94 -10.04
CA ILE A 132 -11.11 2.90 -10.65
C ILE A 132 -11.37 4.21 -11.42
N GLY A 133 -11.01 5.35 -10.85
CA GLY A 133 -11.10 6.64 -11.52
C GLY A 133 -10.32 6.71 -12.82
N LEU A 134 -9.08 6.22 -12.83
CA LEU A 134 -8.23 6.19 -14.01
C LEU A 134 -8.84 5.32 -15.12
N VAL A 135 -9.38 4.14 -14.75
CA VAL A 135 -10.11 3.27 -15.69
C VAL A 135 -11.37 3.97 -16.22
N ALA A 136 -12.16 4.59 -15.35
CA ALA A 136 -13.39 5.30 -15.73
C ALA A 136 -13.10 6.48 -16.68
N VAL A 137 -12.08 7.29 -16.38
CA VAL A 137 -11.62 8.39 -17.23
C VAL A 137 -11.13 7.86 -18.57
N THR A 138 -10.37 6.76 -18.59
CA THR A 138 -9.88 6.14 -19.82
C THR A 138 -11.04 5.67 -20.71
N ILE A 139 -12.04 5.01 -20.12
CA ILE A 139 -13.27 4.59 -20.83
C ILE A 139 -14.00 5.82 -21.36
N PHE A 140 -14.18 6.86 -20.55
CA PHE A 140 -14.84 8.10 -20.94
C PHE A 140 -14.14 8.79 -22.13
N VAL A 141 -12.80 8.84 -22.13
CA VAL A 141 -12.00 9.34 -23.26
C VAL A 141 -12.21 8.49 -24.51
N VAL A 142 -12.12 7.16 -24.40
CA VAL A 142 -12.29 6.24 -25.53
C VAL A 142 -13.68 6.34 -26.14
N VAL A 143 -14.72 6.38 -25.31
CA VAL A 143 -16.12 6.54 -25.73
C VAL A 143 -16.33 7.92 -26.38
N GLY A 144 -15.87 8.99 -25.72
CA GLY A 144 -16.01 10.35 -26.24
C GLY A 144 -15.28 10.57 -27.57
N ASN A 145 -14.14 9.91 -27.77
CA ASN A 145 -13.41 9.93 -29.04
C ASN A 145 -14.17 9.17 -30.14
N LYS A 146 -14.71 7.98 -29.85
CA LYS A 146 -15.54 7.20 -30.79
C LYS A 146 -16.82 7.93 -31.20
N LEU A 147 -17.46 8.63 -30.26
CA LEU A 147 -18.69 9.40 -30.47
C LEU A 147 -18.45 10.84 -30.92
N LYS A 148 -17.19 11.25 -31.14
CA LYS A 148 -16.77 12.58 -31.60
C LYS A 148 -17.36 13.73 -30.77
N TRP A 149 -17.31 13.63 -29.46
CA TRP A 149 -17.83 14.68 -28.58
C TRP A 149 -17.07 16.00 -28.74
N ARG A 150 -17.83 17.10 -28.86
CA ARG A 150 -17.26 18.45 -28.84
C ARG A 150 -16.67 18.75 -27.45
N LYS A 151 -15.51 19.43 -27.42
CA LYS A 151 -14.76 19.79 -26.20
C LYS A 151 -14.46 18.59 -25.29
N LEU A 152 -14.04 17.46 -25.87
CA LEU A 152 -13.75 16.22 -25.14
C LEU A 152 -12.79 16.45 -23.96
N THR A 153 -11.70 17.20 -24.18
CA THR A 153 -10.70 17.52 -23.16
C THR A 153 -11.29 18.21 -21.94
N LEU A 154 -12.16 19.22 -22.14
CA LEU A 154 -12.85 19.90 -21.04
C LEU A 154 -13.74 18.93 -20.26
N LYS A 155 -14.52 18.10 -20.95
CA LYS A 155 -15.40 17.12 -20.30
C LYS A 155 -14.61 16.09 -19.50
N THR A 156 -13.49 15.61 -20.05
CA THR A 156 -12.61 14.65 -19.37
C THR A 156 -11.94 15.28 -18.15
N SER A 157 -11.50 16.55 -18.25
CA SER A 157 -10.93 17.28 -17.12
C SER A 157 -11.97 17.50 -16.01
N VAL A 158 -13.19 17.92 -16.36
CA VAL A 158 -14.28 18.08 -15.39
C VAL A 158 -14.63 16.74 -14.72
N PHE A 159 -14.71 15.66 -15.50
CA PHE A 159 -14.96 14.33 -14.95
C PHE A 159 -13.84 13.85 -14.02
N LEU A 160 -12.58 14.07 -14.37
CA LEU A 160 -11.43 13.75 -13.53
C LEU A 160 -11.49 14.54 -12.21
N VAL A 161 -11.70 15.85 -12.26
CA VAL A 161 -11.80 16.69 -11.05
C VAL A 161 -12.98 16.26 -10.19
N ALA A 162 -14.15 16.02 -10.79
CA ALA A 162 -15.32 15.52 -10.06
C ALA A 162 -15.04 14.16 -9.38
N TRP A 163 -14.32 13.26 -10.06
CA TRP A 163 -13.91 11.98 -9.49
C TRP A 163 -12.94 12.15 -8.32
N LEU A 164 -11.95 13.04 -8.45
CA LEU A 164 -11.00 13.32 -7.36
C LEU A 164 -11.71 13.92 -6.14
N CYS A 165 -12.65 14.84 -6.34
CA CYS A 165 -13.49 15.38 -5.26
C CYS A 165 -14.34 14.30 -4.60
N TYR A 166 -14.96 13.43 -5.40
CA TYR A 166 -15.74 12.29 -4.91
C TYR A 166 -14.86 11.30 -4.12
N ALA A 167 -13.68 10.97 -4.61
CA ALA A 167 -12.75 10.06 -3.92
C ALA A 167 -12.29 10.63 -2.58
N ASN A 168 -12.04 11.95 -2.50
CA ASN A 168 -11.76 12.65 -1.24
C ASN A 168 -12.95 12.58 -0.28
N TYR A 169 -14.15 12.91 -0.77
CA TYR A 169 -15.36 12.85 0.05
C TYR A 169 -15.63 11.42 0.57
N ALA A 170 -15.61 10.42 -0.30
CA ALA A 170 -15.83 9.02 0.08
C ALA A 170 -14.77 8.50 1.07
N HIS A 171 -13.51 8.96 0.97
CA HIS A 171 -12.46 8.57 1.90
C HIS A 171 -12.75 9.09 3.31
N PHE A 172 -12.93 10.40 3.46
CA PHE A 172 -13.10 11.03 4.78
C PHE A 172 -14.46 10.78 5.42
N PHE A 173 -15.52 10.62 4.63
CA PHE A 173 -16.90 10.58 5.13
C PHE A 173 -17.59 9.21 5.04
N TRP A 174 -17.05 8.24 4.29
CA TRP A 174 -17.66 6.90 4.20
C TRP A 174 -16.74 5.77 4.62
N LYS A 175 -15.44 5.84 4.28
CA LYS A 175 -14.49 4.79 4.65
C LYS A 175 -13.98 4.93 6.08
N ALA A 176 -14.02 6.13 6.65
CA ALA A 176 -13.52 6.39 7.99
C ALA A 176 -14.37 5.68 9.07
N ASP A 177 -15.67 5.52 8.81
CA ASP A 177 -16.62 4.84 9.68
C ASP A 177 -16.29 3.34 9.91
N ASP A 178 -15.57 2.71 8.98
CA ASP A 178 -15.20 1.30 9.09
C ASP A 178 -14.24 1.03 10.27
N PHE A 179 -13.47 2.03 10.71
CA PHE A 179 -12.54 1.90 11.84
C PHE A 179 -13.25 1.87 13.20
N LEU A 180 -14.41 2.53 13.32
CA LEU A 180 -15.23 2.49 14.54
C LEU A 180 -15.68 1.07 14.87
N ASN A 181 -15.94 0.26 13.84
CA ASN A 181 -16.42 -1.11 13.98
C ASN A 181 -15.30 -2.14 14.29
N GLN A 182 -14.03 -1.77 14.08
CA GLN A 182 -12.86 -2.64 14.34
C GLN A 182 -12.32 -2.53 15.77
N GLN A 183 -12.99 -1.83 16.69
CA GLN A 183 -12.69 -1.86 18.12
C GLN A 183 -13.01 -3.25 18.71
N THR A 184 -12.18 -4.24 18.39
CA THR A 184 -12.18 -5.55 19.04
C THR A 184 -10.85 -5.74 19.75
N SER A 185 -10.87 -5.44 21.05
CA SER A 185 -10.05 -6.13 22.06
C SER A 185 -8.56 -6.26 21.74
N ALA A 186 -7.84 -5.15 21.58
CA ALA A 186 -6.39 -5.19 21.74
C ALA A 186 -6.10 -5.55 23.22
N GLN A 187 -5.71 -6.80 23.46
CA GLN A 187 -5.05 -7.19 24.71
C GLN A 187 -4.00 -6.12 25.05
N MET A 188 -4.01 -5.62 26.28
CA MET A 188 -2.97 -4.70 26.76
C MET A 188 -1.63 -5.44 26.73
N ASN A 189 -0.97 -5.37 25.58
CA ASN A 189 0.33 -5.97 25.37
C ASN A 189 1.35 -5.15 26.13
N SER A 190 2.30 -5.84 26.75
CA SER A 190 3.40 -5.16 27.42
C SER A 190 4.28 -4.44 26.39
N VAL A 191 4.66 -3.20 26.65
CA VAL A 191 5.54 -2.40 25.77
C VAL A 191 6.92 -2.20 26.39
N ASP A 192 7.95 -2.35 25.56
CA ASP A 192 9.31 -1.95 25.85
C ASP A 192 9.68 -0.77 24.95
N LEU A 193 9.99 0.38 25.56
CA LEU A 193 10.29 1.62 24.84
C LEU A 193 11.53 1.50 23.94
N GLN A 194 12.49 0.63 24.28
CA GLN A 194 13.69 0.45 23.45
C GLN A 194 13.39 -0.28 22.12
N GLN A 195 12.28 -1.01 22.06
CA GLN A 195 11.87 -1.79 20.88
C GLN A 195 10.71 -1.12 20.11
N VAL A 196 10.34 0.10 20.48
CA VAL A 196 9.27 0.84 19.82
C VAL A 196 9.78 1.50 18.55
N THR A 197 9.01 1.36 17.47
CA THR A 197 9.18 2.19 16.27
C THR A 197 8.58 3.58 16.53
N TYR A 198 9.44 4.59 16.62
CA TYR A 198 9.06 6.00 16.84
C TYR A 198 8.64 6.73 15.56
N LYS A 199 7.84 6.07 14.72
CA LYS A 199 7.33 6.59 13.44
C LYS A 199 5.84 6.29 13.32
N ALA A 200 5.07 7.29 12.91
CA ALA A 200 3.66 7.17 12.55
C ALA A 200 3.46 7.53 11.08
N PHE A 201 2.52 6.89 10.40
CA PHE A 201 2.36 7.02 8.94
C PHE A 201 0.98 7.54 8.56
N PRO A 202 0.83 8.37 7.51
CA PRO A 202 -0.47 8.87 7.04
C PRO A 202 -1.30 7.82 6.26
N GLY A 203 -0.78 6.60 6.13
CA GLY A 203 -1.46 5.45 5.55
C GLY A 203 -0.71 4.17 5.91
N LEU A 204 -1.24 3.03 5.49
CA LEU A 204 -0.68 1.70 5.75
C LEU A 204 0.40 1.31 4.74
N SER A 205 0.41 1.92 3.55
CA SER A 205 1.42 1.67 2.53
C SER A 205 2.78 2.28 2.91
N PRO A 206 3.92 1.59 2.68
CA PRO A 206 5.26 2.08 3.02
C PRO A 206 5.75 3.22 2.13
N ILE A 207 4.93 3.70 1.19
CA ILE A 207 5.26 4.80 0.28
C ILE A 207 5.20 6.18 0.93
N TYR A 208 4.52 6.29 2.08
CA TYR A 208 4.31 7.58 2.71
C TYR A 208 5.46 7.91 3.65
N ASP A 209 5.81 9.19 3.66
CA ASP A 209 6.77 9.71 4.62
C ASP A 209 6.21 9.59 6.03
N ALA A 210 7.05 9.09 6.93
CA ALA A 210 6.71 8.99 8.34
C ALA A 210 6.67 10.38 8.98
N GLN A 211 5.87 10.50 10.05
CA GLN A 211 5.98 11.55 11.05
C GLN A 211 6.67 10.99 12.30
N ALA A 212 7.47 11.82 12.98
CA ALA A 212 8.12 11.43 14.23
C ALA A 212 7.10 11.23 15.37
N ILE A 213 7.29 10.15 16.13
CA ILE A 213 6.78 10.07 17.50
C ILE A 213 7.93 10.55 18.39
N ASN A 214 7.73 11.67 19.07
CA ASN A 214 8.77 12.42 19.79
C ASN A 214 8.42 12.68 21.26
N VAL A 215 7.28 12.15 21.74
CA VAL A 215 6.83 12.28 23.12
C VAL A 215 6.37 10.92 23.66
N VAL A 216 6.63 10.66 24.93
CA VAL A 216 6.08 9.55 25.71
C VAL A 216 5.43 10.12 26.95
N TYR A 217 4.23 9.68 27.29
CA TYR A 217 3.59 9.99 28.55
C TYR A 217 3.41 8.72 29.37
N VAL A 218 3.80 8.76 30.64
CA VAL A 218 3.69 7.65 31.59
C VAL A 218 2.58 7.95 32.59
N GLY A 219 1.50 7.18 32.54
CA GLY A 219 0.31 7.39 33.36
C GLY A 219 -0.97 6.89 32.68
N GLU A 220 -2.10 6.97 33.38
CA GLU A 220 -3.38 6.42 32.89
C GLU A 220 -3.81 7.04 31.55
N SER A 221 -3.75 8.37 31.43
CA SER A 221 -4.11 9.09 30.21
C SER A 221 -3.43 10.47 30.15
N PRO A 222 -2.95 10.92 28.97
CA PRO A 222 -2.43 12.28 28.79
C PRO A 222 -3.54 13.33 28.73
N ARG A 223 -4.80 12.94 28.60
CA ARG A 223 -5.94 13.84 28.37
C ARG A 223 -6.06 14.94 29.43
N GLU A 224 -5.91 14.60 30.70
CA GLU A 224 -6.01 15.58 31.79
C GLU A 224 -4.89 16.63 31.70
N LEU A 225 -3.65 16.18 31.48
CA LEU A 225 -2.50 17.06 31.26
C LEU A 225 -2.75 17.98 30.07
N MET A 226 -3.17 17.44 28.93
CA MET A 226 -3.44 18.24 27.72
C MET A 226 -4.49 19.33 27.97
N ASN A 227 -5.60 18.98 28.62
CA ASN A 227 -6.67 19.92 28.95
C ASN A 227 -6.19 21.03 29.88
N GLN A 228 -5.38 20.70 30.89
CA GLN A 228 -4.82 21.66 31.84
C GLN A 228 -3.80 22.61 31.19
N LEU A 229 -3.09 22.14 30.16
CA LEU A 229 -2.20 22.96 29.33
C LEU A 229 -2.97 23.83 28.30
N GLY A 230 -4.30 23.77 28.27
CA GLY A 230 -5.13 24.56 27.35
C GLY A 230 -5.22 24.01 25.94
N TRP A 231 -4.86 22.74 25.72
CA TRP A 231 -5.07 22.08 24.45
C TRP A 231 -6.51 21.63 24.28
N ILE A 232 -7.03 21.73 23.07
CA ILE A 232 -8.39 21.37 22.71
C ILE A 232 -8.36 19.98 22.07
N GLU A 233 -9.16 19.06 22.56
CA GLU A 233 -9.32 17.75 21.94
C GLU A 233 -10.03 17.88 20.59
N ASN A 234 -9.39 17.36 19.55
CA ASN A 234 -9.89 17.39 18.19
C ASN A 234 -10.62 16.10 17.81
N GLN A 235 -11.60 16.26 16.94
CA GLN A 235 -12.22 15.13 16.28
C GLN A 235 -11.30 14.58 15.18
N THR A 236 -11.44 13.28 14.91
CA THR A 236 -10.69 12.55 13.88
C THR A 236 -11.68 11.73 13.07
N PHE A 237 -11.44 11.58 11.77
CA PHE A 237 -12.38 10.87 10.91
C PHE A 237 -12.51 9.38 11.28
N SER A 238 -11.43 8.74 11.77
CA SER A 238 -11.48 7.33 12.20
C SER A 238 -12.18 7.07 13.54
N ARG A 239 -12.28 8.08 14.42
CA ARG A 239 -12.84 7.92 15.79
C ARG A 239 -14.15 8.67 16.01
N ASN A 240 -14.55 9.51 15.07
CA ASN A 240 -15.78 10.28 15.15
C ASN A 240 -16.54 10.12 13.84
N ASP A 241 -17.85 9.88 13.94
CA ASP A 241 -18.75 9.94 12.80
C ASP A 241 -19.00 11.43 12.47
N ILE A 242 -18.22 11.96 11.52
CA ILE A 242 -18.23 13.37 11.17
C ILE A 242 -19.03 13.54 9.88
N GLU A 243 -20.29 13.99 9.99
CA GLU A 243 -21.04 14.39 8.82
C GLU A 243 -20.51 15.68 8.19
N TRP A 244 -20.82 15.91 6.91
CA TRP A 244 -20.43 17.11 6.18
C TRP A 244 -20.87 18.42 6.85
N SER A 245 -22.06 18.45 7.46
CA SER A 245 -22.60 19.60 8.19
C SER A 245 -21.79 19.91 9.46
N SER A 246 -21.41 18.86 10.20
CA SER A 246 -20.56 18.94 11.39
C SER A 246 -19.16 19.44 11.02
N TYR A 247 -18.59 18.90 9.93
CA TYR A 247 -17.30 19.34 9.40
C TYR A 247 -17.27 20.85 9.10
N LEU A 248 -18.32 21.40 8.46
CA LEU A 248 -18.42 22.84 8.21
C LEU A 248 -18.52 23.66 9.51
N THR A 249 -19.15 23.11 10.55
CA THR A 249 -19.23 23.74 11.87
C THR A 249 -17.85 23.79 12.53
N LEU A 250 -17.13 22.67 12.53
CA LEU A 250 -15.75 22.58 13.06
C LEU A 250 -14.78 23.53 12.34
N LEU A 251 -14.92 23.69 11.01
CA LEU A 251 -14.14 24.66 10.26
C LEU A 251 -14.44 26.11 10.71
N LYS A 252 -15.71 26.43 10.95
CA LYS A 252 -16.13 27.75 11.43
C LYS A 252 -15.59 28.03 12.84
N ASP A 253 -15.56 27.00 13.68
CA ASP A 253 -15.07 27.06 15.06
C ASP A 253 -13.54 26.97 15.16
N LYS A 254 -12.85 26.87 14.00
CA LYS A 254 -11.37 26.75 13.88
C LYS A 254 -10.80 25.50 14.58
N THR A 255 -11.61 24.45 14.66
CA THR A 255 -11.25 23.13 15.19
C THR A 255 -11.45 22.04 14.12
N PRO A 256 -10.94 22.22 12.88
CA PRO A 256 -11.15 21.22 11.84
C PRO A 256 -10.58 19.87 12.28
N PRO A 257 -11.24 18.77 11.91
CA PRO A 257 -10.77 17.43 12.19
C PRO A 257 -9.35 17.20 11.71
N VAL A 258 -8.64 16.35 12.44
CA VAL A 258 -7.25 16.02 12.14
C VAL A 258 -7.23 14.72 11.34
N SER A 259 -6.41 14.67 10.30
CA SER A 259 -6.17 13.45 9.54
C SER A 259 -5.50 12.39 10.42
N ASP A 260 -5.84 11.14 10.17
CA ASP A 260 -5.34 10.00 10.90
C ASP A 260 -3.87 9.72 10.60
N LEU A 261 -3.15 9.32 11.65
CA LEU A 261 -1.84 8.73 11.57
C LEU A 261 -1.92 7.33 12.18
N TYR A 262 -1.19 6.42 11.57
CA TYR A 262 -1.19 5.02 11.93
C TYR A 262 0.13 4.66 12.60
N TRP A 263 0.03 4.06 13.78
CA TRP A 263 1.13 3.40 14.47
C TRP A 263 0.74 1.95 14.70
N ARG A 264 1.57 1.00 14.21
CA ARG A 264 1.25 -0.44 14.21
C ARG A 264 -0.12 -0.76 13.59
N ASN A 265 -0.43 -0.11 12.47
CA ASN A 265 -1.70 -0.20 11.75
C ASN A 265 -2.93 0.24 12.56
N GLN A 266 -2.74 0.92 13.69
CA GLN A 266 -3.82 1.47 14.50
C GLN A 266 -3.84 3.00 14.37
N PRO A 267 -5.02 3.61 14.10
CA PRO A 267 -5.15 5.05 14.14
C PRO A 267 -4.95 5.56 15.57
N GLN A 268 -4.56 6.83 15.70
CA GLN A 268 -4.43 7.47 17.00
C GLN A 268 -5.71 7.31 17.85
N ASP A 269 -5.54 7.23 19.16
CA ASP A 269 -6.63 7.12 20.11
C ASP A 269 -7.22 8.49 20.48
N MET A 270 -6.39 9.53 20.43
CA MET A 270 -6.81 10.91 20.68
C MET A 270 -5.90 11.90 19.94
N ALA A 271 -6.44 13.07 19.60
CA ALA A 271 -5.71 14.16 18.96
C ALA A 271 -6.05 15.47 19.67
N PHE A 272 -5.07 16.34 19.82
CA PHE A 272 -5.23 17.66 20.43
C PHE A 272 -4.59 18.72 19.57
N GLN A 273 -5.12 19.94 19.65
CA GLN A 273 -4.54 21.12 19.04
C GLN A 273 -4.48 22.28 20.03
N LEU A 274 -3.51 23.18 19.85
CA LEU A 274 -3.58 24.50 20.49
C LEU A 274 -4.53 25.43 19.72
N PRO A 275 -5.17 26.41 20.41
CA PRO A 275 -5.90 27.47 19.73
C PRO A 275 -5.00 28.20 18.73
N GLY A 276 -5.45 28.32 17.49
CA GLY A 276 -4.64 28.87 16.42
C GLY A 276 -5.47 29.26 15.20
N ASN A 277 -4.83 29.32 14.03
CA ASN A 277 -5.52 29.51 12.76
C ASN A 277 -5.56 28.19 11.96
N LEU A 278 -6.32 28.16 10.88
CA LEU A 278 -6.50 26.95 10.06
C LEU A 278 -5.21 26.47 9.35
N MET A 279 -4.12 27.22 9.38
CA MET A 279 -2.88 26.93 8.65
C MET A 279 -1.67 26.73 9.56
N LYS A 280 -1.71 27.29 10.78
CA LYS A 280 -0.61 27.39 11.73
C LYS A 280 -1.09 27.14 13.15
N ARG A 281 -0.66 26.01 13.70
CA ARG A 281 -1.10 25.49 14.99
C ARG A 281 -0.26 24.26 15.36
N SER A 282 -0.04 24.07 16.66
CA SER A 282 0.61 22.86 17.17
C SER A 282 -0.45 21.78 17.38
N HIS A 283 -0.11 20.56 16.99
CA HIS A 283 -0.94 19.37 17.10
C HIS A 283 -0.17 18.26 17.78
N ILE A 284 -0.86 17.47 18.59
CA ILE A 284 -0.31 16.24 19.14
C ILE A 284 -1.34 15.12 19.00
N ARG A 285 -0.89 13.97 18.50
CA ARG A 285 -1.68 12.74 18.42
C ARG A 285 -1.11 11.72 19.38
N TRP A 286 -1.97 10.97 20.05
CA TRP A 286 -1.58 9.99 21.06
C TRP A 286 -2.09 8.59 20.73
N TRP A 287 -1.25 7.59 21.01
CA TRP A 287 -1.58 6.17 20.95
C TRP A 287 -1.34 5.52 22.31
N ASN A 288 -2.25 4.67 22.76
CA ASN A 288 -2.03 3.80 23.91
C ASN A 288 -1.07 2.69 23.50
N ALA A 289 0.13 2.70 24.07
CA ALA A 289 1.17 1.73 23.74
C ALA A 289 1.08 0.45 24.58
N GLY A 290 0.26 0.45 25.64
CA GLY A 290 0.11 -0.66 26.58
C GLY A 290 0.85 -0.42 27.90
N LEU A 291 1.05 -1.50 28.66
CA LEU A 291 1.64 -1.45 30.00
C LEU A 291 3.15 -1.66 29.92
N ASP A 292 3.92 -0.91 30.71
CA ASP A 292 5.33 -1.19 30.90
C ASP A 292 5.53 -2.56 31.59
N ARG A 293 6.51 -3.35 31.12
CA ARG A 293 6.82 -4.66 31.72
C ARG A 293 7.26 -4.60 33.17
N ASN A 294 7.96 -3.53 33.56
CA ASN A 294 8.61 -3.43 34.87
C ASN A 294 7.75 -2.63 35.86
N SER A 295 7.24 -1.47 35.45
CA SER A 295 6.47 -0.59 36.34
C SER A 295 4.96 -0.87 36.35
N ASN A 296 4.46 -1.67 35.40
CA ASN A 296 3.02 -1.91 35.20
C ASN A 296 2.20 -0.61 35.01
N GLN A 297 2.85 0.46 34.56
CA GLN A 297 2.20 1.73 34.24
C GLN A 297 1.86 1.78 32.76
N THR A 298 0.71 2.39 32.45
CA THR A 298 0.31 2.65 31.06
C THR A 298 1.25 3.66 30.42
N LYS A 299 1.67 3.38 29.18
CA LYS A 299 2.50 4.25 28.37
C LYS A 299 1.73 4.71 27.15
N TRP A 300 1.89 5.99 26.84
CA TRP A 300 1.31 6.63 25.68
C TRP A 300 2.42 7.19 24.79
N LEU A 301 2.29 6.99 23.48
CA LEU A 301 3.19 7.56 22.49
C LEU A 301 2.54 8.78 21.85
N GLY A 302 3.29 9.87 21.76
CA GLY A 302 2.83 11.16 21.25
C GLY A 302 3.64 11.60 20.03
N ALA A 303 2.95 11.99 18.97
CA ALA A 303 3.54 12.67 17.81
C ALA A 303 3.11 14.14 17.85
N ILE A 304 3.99 15.02 18.33
CA ILE A 304 3.78 16.48 18.31
C ILE A 304 4.44 17.10 17.08
N SER A 305 3.71 18.00 16.43
CA SER A 305 4.17 18.73 15.25
C SER A 305 3.53 20.11 15.14
N TYR A 306 4.17 20.98 14.37
CA TYR A 306 3.63 22.28 13.97
C TYR A 306 3.14 22.21 12.54
N ASP A 307 1.94 22.70 12.30
CA ASP A 307 1.47 22.95 10.95
C ASP A 307 2.03 24.31 10.48
N ASP A 308 2.69 24.35 9.32
CA ASP A 308 3.16 25.56 8.64
C ASP A 308 2.67 25.62 7.19
N GLY A 309 1.35 25.69 7.04
CA GLY A 309 0.67 25.86 5.76
C GLY A 309 -0.01 24.60 5.23
N LEU A 310 -0.25 24.56 3.92
CA LEU A 310 -0.92 23.43 3.25
C LEU A 310 -0.05 22.86 2.12
N LYS A 311 -0.12 21.54 1.93
CA LYS A 311 0.56 20.77 0.88
C LYS A 311 -0.46 19.84 0.22
N VAL A 312 -0.42 19.78 -1.11
CA VAL A 312 -1.11 18.71 -1.85
C VAL A 312 -0.24 17.47 -1.74
N THR A 313 -0.74 16.43 -1.08
CA THR A 313 0.04 15.23 -0.78
C THR A 313 -0.79 13.96 -0.94
N PRO A 314 -0.17 12.82 -1.31
CA PRO A 314 -0.79 11.52 -1.16
C PRO A 314 -1.10 11.23 0.32
N TYR A 315 -2.28 10.67 0.58
CA TYR A 315 -2.75 10.28 1.90
C TYR A 315 -3.68 9.07 1.75
N SER A 316 -3.34 7.94 2.36
CA SER A 316 -4.21 6.75 2.42
C SER A 316 -4.91 6.40 1.07
N GLY A 317 -4.15 6.45 -0.03
CA GLY A 317 -4.59 6.08 -1.37
C GLY A 317 -5.31 7.17 -2.17
N ILE A 318 -5.46 8.38 -1.63
CA ILE A 318 -5.99 9.56 -2.32
C ILE A 318 -4.93 10.66 -2.42
N VAL A 319 -5.18 11.65 -3.29
CA VAL A 319 -4.42 12.92 -3.30
C VAL A 319 -5.33 13.98 -2.70
N THR A 320 -4.86 14.62 -1.64
CA THR A 320 -5.64 15.61 -0.88
C THR A 320 -4.79 16.78 -0.42
N VAL A 321 -5.43 17.80 0.14
CA VAL A 321 -4.77 18.97 0.73
C VAL A 321 -4.69 18.75 2.24
N LEU A 322 -3.49 18.57 2.76
CA LEU A 322 -3.22 18.46 4.19
C LEU A 322 -2.33 19.59 4.67
N HIS A 323 -2.21 19.73 5.98
CA HIS A 323 -1.23 20.61 6.59
C HIS A 323 0.19 20.19 6.23
N LYS A 324 1.02 21.17 5.90
CA LYS A 324 2.46 20.98 5.78
C LYS A 324 3.06 21.02 7.18
N ILE A 325 3.72 19.96 7.60
CA ILE A 325 4.38 19.92 8.91
C ILE A 325 5.71 20.68 8.83
N ASP A 326 6.03 21.46 9.87
CA ASP A 326 7.35 22.04 10.05
C ASP A 326 8.39 20.92 10.23
N PRO A 327 9.48 20.90 9.44
CA PRO A 327 10.49 19.84 9.55
C PRO A 327 11.16 19.74 10.92
N ASN A 328 11.14 20.81 11.74
CA ASN A 328 11.75 20.84 13.07
C ASN A 328 10.83 20.29 14.16
N VAL A 329 10.67 18.96 14.19
CA VAL A 329 9.79 18.32 15.19
C VAL A 329 10.31 18.44 16.63
N ASP A 330 11.62 18.64 16.81
CA ASP A 330 12.24 18.79 18.12
C ASP A 330 11.89 20.12 18.77
N GLU A 331 11.72 21.18 17.98
CA GLU A 331 11.34 22.50 18.50
C GLU A 331 9.94 22.49 19.11
N GLU A 332 8.98 21.79 18.50
CA GLU A 332 7.64 21.65 19.09
C GLU A 332 7.64 20.77 20.33
N ARG A 333 8.43 19.68 20.32
CA ARG A 333 8.64 18.84 21.50
C ARG A 333 9.19 19.67 22.67
N ASP A 334 10.19 20.49 22.41
CA ASP A 334 10.84 21.31 23.43
C ASP A 334 9.92 22.43 23.91
N ARG A 335 9.08 23.01 23.04
CA ARG A 335 8.01 23.94 23.43
C ARG A 335 7.00 23.29 24.36
N LEU A 336 6.57 22.05 24.08
CA LEU A 336 5.69 21.30 24.99
C LEU A 336 6.37 21.07 26.35
N ALA A 337 7.64 20.67 26.37
CA ALA A 337 8.39 20.47 27.61
C ALA A 337 8.46 21.75 28.46
N GLN A 338 8.72 22.90 27.81
CA GLN A 338 8.73 24.21 28.48
C GLN A 338 7.34 24.57 29.04
N GLN A 339 6.28 24.31 28.28
CA GLN A 339 4.90 24.54 28.72
C GLN A 339 4.58 23.69 29.97
N ILE A 340 4.89 22.39 29.95
CA ILE A 340 4.67 21.50 31.09
C ILE A 340 5.47 21.96 32.30
N LYS A 341 6.75 22.30 32.13
CA LYS A 341 7.59 22.75 33.25
C LYS A 341 7.06 24.04 33.90
N SER A 342 6.44 24.92 33.11
CA SER A 342 5.84 26.16 33.62
C SER A 342 4.57 25.92 34.43
N THR A 343 3.74 24.95 34.02
CA THR A 343 2.45 24.64 34.67
C THR A 343 2.60 23.62 35.81
N TYR A 344 3.50 22.65 35.65
CA TYR A 344 3.80 21.56 36.59
C TYR A 344 5.30 21.47 36.88
N PRO A 345 5.85 22.36 37.73
CA PRO A 345 7.29 22.39 38.01
C PRO A 345 7.85 21.10 38.62
N ASN A 346 7.00 20.31 39.28
CA ASN A 346 7.37 19.06 39.95
C ASN A 346 7.21 17.83 39.05
N MET A 347 6.69 17.99 37.82
CA MET A 347 6.56 16.88 36.89
C MET A 347 7.94 16.53 36.31
N GLU A 348 8.29 15.24 36.38
CA GLU A 348 9.55 14.75 35.83
C GLU A 348 9.49 14.76 34.29
N LEU A 349 10.50 15.37 33.68
CA LEU A 349 10.66 15.48 32.23
C LEU A 349 12.08 15.05 31.86
N VAL A 350 12.20 14.03 31.02
CA VAL A 350 13.51 13.49 30.61
C VAL A 350 13.53 13.29 29.10
N ASN A 351 14.61 13.74 28.45
CA ASN A 351 14.84 13.47 27.03
C ASN A 351 15.74 12.24 26.88
N LEU A 352 15.17 11.10 26.46
CA LEU A 352 15.87 9.83 26.30
C LEU A 352 16.21 9.57 24.81
N PRO A 353 17.42 9.06 24.48
CA PRO A 353 17.81 8.75 23.11
C PRO A 353 17.19 7.42 22.64
N LEU A 354 15.86 7.38 22.49
CA LEU A 354 15.10 6.16 22.15
C LEU A 354 14.89 6.01 20.63
N ALA A 355 15.12 7.06 19.84
CA ALA A 355 15.00 7.05 18.40
C ALA A 355 16.33 7.38 17.71
N ASN A 356 16.44 7.02 16.43
CA ASN A 356 17.59 7.38 15.62
C ASN A 356 17.45 8.83 15.15
N ALA A 357 18.52 9.62 15.30
CA ALA A 357 18.59 10.94 14.71
C ALA A 357 18.34 10.87 13.19
N GLN A 358 17.55 11.80 12.66
CA GLN A 358 17.21 11.88 11.24
C GLN A 358 17.59 13.25 10.69
N VAL A 359 18.10 13.23 9.46
CA VAL A 359 18.40 14.44 8.68
C VAL A 359 17.43 14.50 7.51
N MET A 360 16.94 15.69 7.22
CA MET A 360 16.00 15.93 6.11
C MET A 360 16.60 15.45 4.79
N ASN A 361 15.85 14.61 4.07
CA ASN A 361 16.21 14.08 2.76
C ASN A 361 14.95 13.67 1.98
N ASP A 362 15.11 13.13 0.77
CA ASP A 362 13.99 12.71 -0.09
C ASP A 362 13.10 11.59 0.50
N GLN A 363 13.49 11.01 1.65
CA GLN A 363 12.78 9.94 2.35
C GLN A 363 12.25 10.38 3.73
N HIS A 364 12.62 11.58 4.20
CA HIS A 364 12.27 12.10 5.51
C HIS A 364 11.94 13.59 5.40
N ASP A 365 10.65 13.91 5.54
CA ASP A 365 10.11 15.27 5.52
C ASP A 365 10.42 16.07 6.81
N TYR A 366 11.14 15.47 7.77
CA TYR A 366 11.52 16.09 9.06
C TYR A 366 12.95 15.75 9.47
N TYR A 367 13.49 16.52 10.43
CA TYR A 367 14.74 16.21 11.11
C TYR A 367 14.53 16.11 12.63
N THR A 368 15.30 15.25 13.29
CA THR A 368 15.24 15.06 14.75
C THR A 368 16.60 14.65 15.31
N ASP A 369 16.89 15.06 16.54
CA ASP A 369 18.04 14.66 17.36
C ASP A 369 17.95 13.21 17.89
N GLY A 370 16.81 12.52 17.66
CA GLY A 370 16.55 11.16 18.10
C GLY A 370 16.14 11.05 19.58
N ARG A 371 16.01 12.18 20.29
CA ARG A 371 15.57 12.20 21.68
C ARG A 371 14.06 12.24 21.75
N ILE A 372 13.52 11.50 22.70
CA ILE A 372 12.10 11.41 22.99
C ILE A 372 11.85 12.06 24.33
N LEU A 373 10.93 13.03 24.38
CA LEU A 373 10.50 13.65 25.62
C LEU A 373 9.63 12.67 26.39
N VAL A 374 10.09 12.20 27.54
CA VAL A 374 9.31 11.36 28.44
C VAL A 374 8.76 12.22 29.58
N ILE A 375 7.44 12.14 29.76
CA ILE A 375 6.66 12.91 30.73
C ILE A 375 6.16 11.95 31.82
N GLY A 376 6.45 12.26 33.08
CA GLY A 376 6.08 11.44 34.24
C GLY A 376 7.24 10.57 34.74
N SER A 377 7.04 9.93 35.89
CA SER A 377 8.14 9.25 36.57
C SER A 377 8.55 7.98 35.84
N THR A 378 9.80 7.91 35.42
CA THR A 378 10.40 6.72 34.85
C THR A 378 11.38 6.12 35.83
N THR A 379 11.18 4.88 36.25
CA THR A 379 12.26 4.07 36.82
C THR A 379 13.16 3.62 35.65
N TYR A 380 13.86 4.55 35.01
CA TYR A 380 14.79 4.25 33.93
C TYR A 380 16.18 4.06 34.56
N SER A 381 16.62 2.80 34.71
CA SER A 381 18.01 2.51 35.06
C SER A 381 18.88 2.78 33.84
N ASP A 382 19.78 3.76 33.96
CA ASP A 382 20.79 4.13 32.96
C ASP A 382 21.87 3.05 32.85
N ASP A 383 21.48 1.84 32.46
CA ASP A 383 22.43 0.81 32.03
C ASP A 383 22.72 1.05 30.56
N SER A 384 23.74 1.86 30.34
CA SER A 384 24.45 2.04 29.08
C SER A 384 24.92 0.69 28.49
N GLN A 385 24.03 0.01 27.79
CA GLN A 385 24.40 -1.06 26.87
C GLN A 385 24.07 -0.60 25.44
N THR A 386 25.14 -0.26 24.73
CA THR A 386 25.19 -0.20 23.27
C THR A 386 24.64 -1.51 22.71
N LEU A 387 23.38 -1.52 22.29
CA LEU A 387 22.76 -2.66 21.64
C LEU A 387 22.11 -2.21 20.35
N ASP A 388 22.57 -2.84 19.27
CA ASP A 388 22.19 -2.57 17.89
C ASP A 388 20.68 -2.51 17.71
N VAL A 389 20.19 -1.36 17.25
CA VAL A 389 18.80 -1.16 16.85
C VAL A 389 18.48 -2.16 15.75
N ALA A 390 17.47 -3.00 16.01
CA ALA A 390 16.98 -3.98 15.06
C ALA A 390 16.60 -3.28 13.74
N VAL A 391 17.31 -3.66 12.68
CA VAL A 391 17.05 -3.25 11.32
C VAL A 391 15.81 -3.99 10.81
N ASN A 392 14.81 -3.20 10.44
CA ASN A 392 13.65 -3.52 9.59
C ASN A 392 12.58 -4.45 10.17
N ASP A 393 11.35 -3.94 10.18
CA ASP A 393 10.23 -4.62 9.52
C ASP A 393 9.50 -3.56 8.67
N ILE A 394 9.65 -3.69 7.34
CA ILE A 394 8.83 -3.07 6.30
C ILE A 394 7.73 -4.06 5.94
#